data_AF-T0N8X7-F1
#
_entry.id   AF-T0N8X7-F1
#
_cell.length_a   1.000
_cell.length_b   1.000
_cell.length_c   1.000
_cell.angle_alpha   90.00
_cell.angle_beta   90.00
_cell.angle_gamma   90.00
#
_symmetry.space_group_name_H-M   'P 1'
#
loop_
_entity.id
_entity.type
_entity.pdbx_description
1 polymer ?
#
loop_
_entity_poly.entity_id
_entity_poly.type
_entity_poly.pdbx_seq_one_letter_code
_entity_poly.pdbx_strand_id
1 'polypeptide(L)' 'MSRSGITTIQLDRSVVDELKKFKRYQRETYSEIILNLIESVRENGEFETFVQKAQEERMKELWGEGGYSGWEHA' A
#
# COMPACT_ATOMS: atom_id res chain seq x y z
N MET A 1 -3.41 6.71 -20.40
CA MET A 1 -1.94 6.77 -20.53
C MET A 1 -1.35 5.66 -19.67
N SER A 2 -0.64 4.69 -20.25
CA SER A 2 0.01 3.62 -19.50
C SER A 2 1.23 4.19 -18.75
N ARG A 3 1.21 4.22 -17.41
CA ARG A 3 2.36 4.63 -16.59
C ARG A 3 3.36 3.45 -16.52
N SER A 4 4.12 3.22 -17.58
CA SER A 4 5.21 2.24 -17.60
C SER A 4 6.53 2.90 -17.13
N GLY A 5 6.58 3.34 -15.87
CA GLY A 5 7.76 3.98 -15.28
C GLY A 5 8.24 3.25 -14.03
N ILE A 6 9.56 3.13 -13.86
CA ILE A 6 10.16 2.61 -12.62
C ILE A 6 10.23 3.77 -11.62
N THR A 7 9.73 3.54 -10.41
CA THR A 7 9.87 4.47 -9.28
C THR A 7 10.64 3.81 -8.16
N THR A 8 11.24 4.60 -7.27
CA THR A 8 11.92 4.10 -6.08
C THR A 8 11.04 4.31 -4.87
N ILE A 9 10.87 3.26 -4.06
CA ILE A 9 10.26 3.34 -2.74
C ILE A 9 11.28 2.90 -1.68
N GLN A 10 11.19 3.49 -0.50
CA GLN A 10 11.96 3.03 0.65
C GLN A 10 11.11 2.04 1.44
N LEU A 11 11.70 0.92 1.82
CA LEU A 11 11.09 -0.12 2.64
C LEU A 11 12.01 -0.41 3.80
N ASP A 12 11.42 -0.65 4.98
CA ASP A 12 12.19 -1.13 6.11
C ASP A 12 12.83 -2.49 5.78
N ARG A 13 14.00 -2.76 6.35
CA ARG A 13 14.74 -4.00 6.08
C ARG A 13 13.94 -5.24 6.52
N SER A 14 13.18 -5.14 7.62
CA SER A 14 12.30 -6.21 8.08
C SER A 14 11.25 -6.58 7.03
N VAL A 15 10.66 -5.59 6.35
CA VAL A 15 9.68 -5.82 5.26
C VAL A 15 10.34 -6.53 4.09
N VAL A 16 11.56 -6.12 3.70
CA VAL A 16 12.29 -6.77 2.61
C VAL A 16 12.63 -8.23 2.94
N ASP A 17 13.00 -8.50 4.20
CA ASP A 17 13.30 -9.87 4.65
C ASP A 17 12.05 -10.74 4.68
N GLU A 18 10.89 -10.17 4.99
CA GLU A 18 9.62 -10.87 4.90
C GLU A 18 9.25 -11.17 3.44
N LEU A 19 9.36 -10.18 2.54
CA LEU A 19 9.10 -10.36 1.11
C LEU A 19 9.94 -11.47 0.48
N LYS A 20 11.19 -11.66 0.93
CA LYS A 20 12.04 -12.76 0.44
C LYS A 20 11.45 -14.15 0.70
N LYS A 21 10.69 -14.33 1.79
CA LYS A 21 10.07 -15.62 2.14
C LYS A 21 8.92 -15.99 1.21
N PHE A 22 8.29 -14.99 0.59
CA PHE A 22 7.20 -15.16 -0.38
C PHE A 22 7.69 -15.45 -1.80
N LYS A 23 9.00 -15.51 -2.04
CA LYS A 23 9.54 -15.86 -3.36
C LYS A 23 9.13 -17.26 -3.78
N ARG A 24 8.41 -17.36 -4.90
CA ARG A 24 8.01 -18.61 -5.55
C ARG A 24 9.16 -19.21 -6.36
N TYR A 25 10.06 -18.36 -6.87
CA TYR A 25 11.23 -18.77 -7.64
C TYR A 25 12.40 -17.79 -7.44
N GLN A 26 13.63 -18.24 -7.71
CA GLN A 26 14.85 -17.48 -7.38
C GLN A 26 14.91 -16.07 -7.99
N ARG A 27 14.39 -15.89 -9.21
CA ARG A 27 14.49 -14.64 -9.97
C ARG A 27 13.27 -13.73 -9.83
N GLU A 28 12.33 -14.08 -8.97
CA GLU A 28 11.14 -13.26 -8.74
C GLU A 28 11.55 -11.91 -8.13
N THR A 29 11.01 -10.84 -8.72
CA THR A 29 11.26 -9.47 -8.32
C THR A 29 10.34 -9.08 -7.17
N TYR A 30 10.77 -8.12 -6.33
CA TYR A 30 9.90 -7.61 -5.27
C TYR A 30 8.62 -6.98 -5.84
N SER A 31 8.66 -6.40 -7.03
CA SER A 31 7.49 -5.86 -7.71
C SER A 31 6.45 -6.94 -8.03
N GLU A 32 6.88 -8.10 -8.53
CA GLU A 32 5.99 -9.25 -8.78
C GLU A 32 5.40 -9.80 -7.49
N ILE A 33 6.21 -9.95 -6.43
CA ILE A 33 5.74 -10.42 -5.13
C ILE A 33 4.68 -9.48 -4.57
N ILE A 34 4.95 -8.17 -4.56
CA ILE A 34 4.01 -7.16 -4.08
C ILE A 34 2.72 -7.18 -4.90
N LEU A 35 2.81 -7.31 -6.23
CA LEU A 35 1.63 -7.39 -7.09
C LEU A 35 0.79 -8.62 -6.78
N ASN A 36 1.41 -9.80 -6.67
CA ASN A 36 0.74 -11.06 -6.35
C ASN A 36 0.05 -10.99 -4.97
N LEU A 37 0.69 -10.37 -3.98
CA LEU A 37 0.09 -10.16 -2.66
C LEU A 37 -1.15 -9.25 -2.77
N ILE A 38 -1.04 -8.12 -3.48
CA ILE A 38 -2.17 -7.21 -3.71
C ILE A 38 -3.33 -7.93 -4.42
N GLU A 39 -3.03 -8.71 -5.45
CA GLU A 39 -4.03 -9.48 -6.21
C GLU A 39 -4.70 -10.54 -5.32
N SER A 40 -3.93 -11.29 -4.52
CA SER A 40 -4.49 -12.29 -3.61
C SER A 40 -5.48 -11.70 -2.59
N VAL A 41 -5.17 -10.51 -2.07
CA VAL A 41 -6.04 -9.81 -1.11
C VAL A 41 -7.27 -9.22 -1.83
N ARG A 42 -7.13 -8.84 -3.10
CA ARG A 42 -8.24 -8.35 -3.93
C ARG A 42 -9.21 -9.47 -4.30
N GLU A 43 -8.72 -10.65 -4.66
CA GLU A 43 -9.55 -11.82 -4.95
C GLU A 43 -10.31 -12.30 -3.71
N ASN A 44 -9.73 -12.12 -2.52
CA ASN A 44 -10.36 -12.45 -1.24
C ASN A 44 -11.31 -11.35 -0.71
N GLY A 45 -11.44 -10.21 -1.40
CA GLY A 45 -12.33 -9.10 -1.00
C GLY A 45 -11.85 -8.22 0.16
N GLU A 46 -10.75 -8.58 0.82
CA GLU A 46 -10.21 -7.85 1.98
C GLU A 46 -9.41 -6.59 1.59
N PHE A 47 -9.06 -6.46 0.31
CA PHE A 47 -8.23 -5.35 -0.19
C PHE A 47 -8.96 -4.01 -0.10
N GLU A 48 -10.25 -4.00 -0.41
CA GLU A 48 -11.07 -2.80 -0.35
C GLU A 48 -11.15 -2.27 1.08
N THR A 49 -11.31 -3.17 2.07
CA THR A 49 -11.28 -2.83 3.50
C THR A 49 -9.92 -2.34 3.95
N PHE A 50 -8.81 -2.96 3.49
CA PHE A 50 -7.46 -2.50 3.81
C PHE A 50 -7.19 -1.09 3.28
N VAL A 51 -7.55 -0.83 2.01
CA VAL A 51 -7.36 0.48 1.38
C VAL A 51 -8.19 1.56 2.09
N GLN A 52 -9.45 1.27 2.41
CA GLN A 52 -10.31 2.19 3.15
C GLN A 52 -9.69 2.55 4.50
N LYS A 53 -9.24 1.57 5.28
CA LYS A 53 -8.58 1.80 6.58
C LYS A 53 -7.29 2.59 6.46
N ALA A 54 -6.42 2.23 5.52
CA ALA A 54 -5.15 2.94 5.30
C ALA A 54 -5.39 4.40 4.86
N GLN A 55 -6.44 4.67 4.07
CA GLN A 55 -6.83 6.04 3.72
C GLN A 55 -7.41 6.80 4.91
N GLU A 56 -8.23 6.17 5.74
CA GLU A 56 -8.77 6.77 6.97
C GLU A 56 -7.67 7.12 7.97
N GLU A 57 -6.69 6.24 8.18
CA GLU A 57 -5.54 6.50 9.05
C GLU A 57 -4.70 7.68 8.54
N ARG A 58 -4.39 7.69 7.23
CA ARG A 58 -3.70 8.83 6.62
C ARG A 58 -4.50 10.12 6.73
N MET A 59 -5.83 10.07 6.59
CA MET A 59 -6.69 11.25 6.79
C MET A 59 -6.64 11.72 8.24
N LYS A 60 -6.67 10.82 9.22
CA LYS A 60 -6.54 11.17 10.65
C LYS A 60 -5.17 11.79 10.97
N GLU A 61 -4.09 11.28 10.40
CA GLU A 61 -2.75 11.87 10.55
C GLU A 61 -2.69 13.29 9.97
N LEU A 62 -3.21 13.48 8.76
CA LEU A 62 -3.29 14.80 8.12
C LEU A 62 -4.21 15.77 8.87
N TRP A 63 -5.23 15.28 9.57
CA TRP A 63 -6.16 16.08 10.36
C TRP A 63 -5.66 16.34 11.79
N GLY A 64 -4.73 15.52 12.30
CA GLY A 64 -4.08 15.70 13.59
C GLY A 64 -3.04 16.84 13.59
N GLU A 65 -2.44 17.14 12.44
CA GLU A 65 -1.44 18.22 12.30
C GLU A 65 -2.02 19.55 11.78
N GLY A 66 -3.28 19.60 11.36
CA GLY A 66 -3.89 20.80 10.76
C GLY A 66 -5.35 20.95 11.14
N GLY A 67 -5.63 21.94 12.00
CA GLY A 67 -6.92 22.19 12.62
C GLY A 67 -8.14 22.04 11.70
N TYR A 68 -9.12 21.30 12.22
CA TYR A 68 -10.47 21.17 11.69
C TYR A 68 -11.13 22.56 11.57
N SER A 69 -11.22 23.11 10.36
CA SER A 69 -11.92 24.39 10.08
C SER A 69 -12.64 24.40 8.72
N GLY A 70 -12.83 23.24 8.07
CA GLY A 70 -13.23 23.21 6.65
C GLY A 70 -14.63 22.72 6.31
N TRP A 71 -15.39 22.13 7.24
CA TRP A 71 -16.61 21.37 6.87
C TRP A 71 -17.87 21.73 7.66
N GLU A 72 -18.00 22.96 8.18
CA GLU A 72 -19.27 23.46 8.74
C GLU A 72 -20.15 24.24 7.74
N HIS A 73 -19.79 24.31 6.45
CA HIS A 73 -20.56 25.09 5.46
C HIS A 73 -20.83 24.38 4.11
N ALA A 74 -21.18 23.09 4.11
CA ALA A 74 -21.75 22.42 2.94
C ALA A 74 -23.14 21.86 3.24
#